data_AF-A0A1I3ITG9-F1
#
_entry.id   AF-A0A1I3ITG9-F1
#
_cell.length_a   1.000
_cell.length_b   1.000
_cell.length_c   1.000
_cell.angle_alpha   90.00
_cell.angle_beta   90.00
_cell.angle_gamma   90.00
#
_symmetry.space_group_name_H-M   'P 1'
#
loop_
_entity.id
_entity.type
_entity.pdbx_description
1 polymer ?
#
loop_
_entity_poly.entity_id
_entity_poly.type
_entity_poly.pdbx_seq_one_letter_code
_entity_poly.pdbx_strand_id
1 'polypeptide(L)'
;MTQKRILRANARKLALQRDRMTQDAFAKYAADPDDPDVQDVIDQLVEDDPSETARELFAIAARLLHEVADATGSSPDHVLARISRA
;
A
#
# COMPACT_ATOMS: atom_id res chain seq x y z
N MET A 1 1.44 9.38 -36.00
CA MET A 1 1.34 8.83 -34.62
C MET A 1 1.66 9.95 -33.65
N THR A 2 0.67 10.33 -32.85
CA THR A 2 0.51 11.66 -32.25
C THR A 2 1.03 11.71 -30.81
N GLN A 3 1.63 12.83 -30.39
CA GLN A 3 2.14 13.10 -29.02
C GLN A 3 1.22 12.57 -27.89
N LYS A 4 -0.10 12.55 -28.10
CA LYS A 4 -1.11 11.95 -27.22
C LYS A 4 -0.84 10.48 -26.84
N ARG A 5 -0.29 9.66 -27.74
CA ARG A 5 0.11 8.28 -27.46
C ARG A 5 1.33 8.22 -26.53
N ILE A 6 2.31 9.09 -26.74
CA ILE A 6 3.52 9.19 -25.91
C ILE A 6 3.16 9.66 -24.51
N LEU A 7 2.32 10.69 -24.38
CA LEU A 7 1.85 11.20 -23.08
C LEU A 7 1.12 10.12 -22.27
N ARG A 8 0.24 9.32 -22.91
CA ARG A 8 -0.44 8.20 -22.25
C ARG A 8 0.52 7.09 -21.81
N ALA A 9 1.52 6.77 -22.64
CA ALA A 9 2.53 5.78 -22.30
C ALA A 9 3.39 6.23 -21.10
N ASN A 10 3.79 7.51 -21.08
CA ASN A 10 4.54 8.09 -19.98
C ASN A 10 3.73 8.13 -18.68
N ALA A 11 2.45 8.54 -18.74
CA ALA A 11 1.57 8.52 -17.58
C ALA A 11 1.41 7.11 -16.97
N ARG A 12 1.24 6.08 -17.82
CA ARG A 12 1.20 4.68 -17.37
C ARG A 12 2.52 4.23 -16.75
N LYS A 13 3.65 4.61 -17.35
CA LYS A 13 4.97 4.29 -16.82
C LYS A 13 5.18 4.93 -15.45
N LEU A 14 4.80 6.19 -15.30
CA LEU A 14 4.91 6.91 -14.03
C LEU A 14 4.02 6.27 -12.94
N ALA A 15 2.78 5.91 -13.29
CA ALA A 15 1.89 5.20 -12.36
C ALA A 15 2.46 3.87 -11.89
N LEU A 16 3.02 3.06 -12.81
CA LEU A 16 3.67 1.78 -12.46
C LEU A 16 4.92 1.97 -11.60
N GLN A 17 5.67 3.05 -11.80
CA GLN A 17 6.83 3.37 -10.97
C GLN A 17 6.40 3.77 -9.56
N ARG A 18 5.34 4.58 -9.44
CA ARG A 18 4.77 4.99 -8.16
C ARG A 18 4.25 3.78 -7.38
N ASP A 19 3.45 2.92 -8.02
CA ASP A 19 2.90 1.69 -7.40
C ASP A 19 4.02 0.78 -6.84
N ARG A 20 5.09 0.55 -7.60
CA ARG A 20 6.24 -0.22 -7.10
C ARG A 20 6.94 0.45 -5.93
N MET A 21 7.14 1.77 -6.00
CA MET A 21 7.78 2.52 -4.93
C MET A 21 6.96 2.45 -3.65
N THR A 22 5.64 2.57 -3.74
CA THR A 22 4.74 2.45 -2.59
C THR A 22 4.79 1.05 -1.98
N GLN A 23 4.72 0.00 -2.81
CA GLN A 23 4.82 -1.39 -2.34
C GLN A 23 6.17 -1.67 -1.66
N ASP A 24 7.28 -1.23 -2.25
CA ASP A 24 8.62 -1.40 -1.68
C ASP A 24 8.77 -0.64 -0.36
N ALA A 25 8.22 0.58 -0.27
CA ALA A 25 8.24 1.38 0.96
C ALA A 25 7.46 0.68 2.08
N PHE A 26 6.24 0.19 1.80
CA PHE A 26 5.46 -0.55 2.79
C PHE A 26 6.11 -1.88 3.21
N ALA A 27 6.75 -2.58 2.28
CA ALA A 27 7.46 -3.81 2.60
C ALA A 27 8.67 -3.56 3.52
N LYS A 28 9.42 -2.47 3.28
CA LYS A 28 10.52 -2.06 4.16
C LYS A 28 10.03 -1.56 5.51
N TYR A 29 8.94 -0.79 5.54
CA TYR A 29 8.31 -0.33 6.78
C TYR A 29 7.89 -1.51 7.67
N ALA A 30 7.41 -2.60 7.08
CA ALA A 30 7.08 -3.80 7.83
C ALA A 30 8.30 -4.52 8.43
N ALA A 31 9.50 -4.31 7.88
CA ALA A 31 10.75 -4.88 8.37
C ALA A 31 11.41 -3.99 9.43
N ASP A 32 11.41 -2.67 9.21
CA ASP A 32 11.92 -1.66 10.13
C ASP A 32 11.07 -0.38 10.02
N PRO A 33 10.11 -0.16 10.96
CA PRO A 33 9.25 1.02 10.94
C PRO A 33 9.97 2.29 11.38
N ASP A 34 11.14 2.17 12.01
CA ASP A 34 11.94 3.29 12.50
C ASP A 34 13.03 3.73 11.49
N ASP A 35 13.09 3.09 10.31
CA ASP A 35 14.02 3.47 9.22
C ASP A 35 13.65 4.86 8.67
N PRO A 36 14.53 5.87 8.82
CA PRO A 36 14.24 7.23 8.39
C PRO A 36 14.04 7.37 6.87
N ASP A 37 14.73 6.57 6.06
CA ASP A 37 14.57 6.62 4.59
C ASP A 37 13.17 6.10 4.19
N VAL A 38 12.61 5.16 4.96
CA VAL A 38 11.28 4.64 4.74
C VAL A 38 10.22 5.64 5.19
N GLN A 39 10.43 6.28 6.35
CA GLN A 39 9.55 7.32 6.86
C GLN A 39 9.43 8.48 5.87
N ASP A 40 10.57 8.97 5.34
CA ASP A 40 10.60 10.04 4.34
C ASP A 40 9.79 9.69 3.08
N VAL A 41 9.89 8.44 2.60
CA VAL A 41 9.13 7.98 1.42
C VAL A 41 7.64 7.87 1.71
N ILE A 42 7.26 7.34 2.87
CA ILE A 42 5.85 7.25 3.27
C ILE A 42 5.25 8.64 3.44
N ASP A 43 5.96 9.55 4.11
CA ASP A 43 5.52 10.94 4.29
C ASP A 43 5.33 11.62 2.93
N GLN A 44 6.27 11.46 2.00
CA GLN A 44 6.14 11.99 0.65
C GLN A 44 4.92 11.41 -0.10
N LEU A 45 4.65 10.10 0.03
CA LEU A 45 3.48 9.47 -0.57
C LEU A 45 2.16 9.98 0.01
N VAL A 46 2.13 10.25 1.33
CA VAL A 46 0.97 10.84 2.01
C VAL A 46 0.76 12.29 1.58
N GLU A 47 1.82 13.08 1.42
CA GLU A 47 1.74 14.46 0.96
C GLU A 47 1.27 14.57 -0.50
N ASP A 48 1.78 13.71 -1.39
CA ASP A 48 1.51 13.78 -2.82
C ASP A 48 0.08 13.32 -3.18
N ASP A 49 -0.41 12.25 -2.55
CA ASP A 49 -1.78 11.74 -2.76
C ASP A 49 -2.29 10.95 -1.53
N PRO A 50 -2.84 11.63 -0.52
CA PRO A 50 -3.25 10.98 0.72
C PRO A 50 -4.42 10.01 0.52
N SER A 51 -5.28 10.25 -0.48
CA SER A 51 -6.42 9.38 -0.75
C SER A 51 -5.99 8.05 -1.37
N GLU A 52 -5.05 8.09 -2.31
CA GLU A 52 -4.52 6.88 -2.92
C GLU A 52 -3.65 6.08 -1.93
N THR A 53 -2.79 6.75 -1.16
CA THR A 53 -2.01 6.11 -0.09
C THR A 53 -2.91 5.43 0.94
N ALA A 54 -4.00 6.07 1.35
CA ALA A 54 -4.98 5.46 2.25
C ALA A 54 -5.64 4.21 1.63
N ARG A 55 -6.01 4.24 0.34
CA ARG A 55 -6.57 3.07 -0.35
C ARG A 55 -5.60 1.90 -0.40
N GLU A 56 -4.32 2.16 -0.69
CA GLU A 56 -3.29 1.13 -0.72
C GLU A 56 -3.07 0.52 0.67
N LEU A 57 -3.00 1.34 1.72
CA LEU A 57 -2.97 0.88 3.12
C LEU A 57 -4.16 -0.01 3.47
N PHE A 58 -5.37 0.39 3.09
CA PHE A 58 -6.58 -0.42 3.30
C PHE A 58 -6.51 -1.76 2.55
N ALA A 59 -5.99 -1.79 1.33
CA ALA A 59 -5.84 -3.02 0.56
C ALA A 59 -4.82 -3.98 1.21
N ILE A 60 -3.69 -3.46 1.69
CA ILE A 60 -2.68 -4.23 2.41
C ILE A 60 -3.29 -4.80 3.72
N ALA A 61 -3.97 -3.96 4.50
CA ALA A 61 -4.62 -4.39 5.74
C ALA A 61 -5.70 -5.47 5.49
N ALA A 62 -6.50 -5.33 4.43
CA ALA A 62 -7.48 -6.33 4.04
C ALA A 62 -6.82 -7.67 3.69
N ARG A 63 -5.72 -7.66 2.94
CA ARG A 63 -4.95 -8.86 2.62
C ARG A 63 -4.40 -9.54 3.88
N LEU A 64 -3.83 -8.78 4.80
CA LEU A 64 -3.33 -9.31 6.07
C LEU A 64 -4.45 -9.94 6.92
N LEU A 65 -5.63 -9.32 6.95
CA LEU A 65 -6.81 -9.89 7.63
C LEU A 65 -7.19 -11.26 7.04
N HIS A 66 -7.16 -11.40 5.71
CA HIS A 66 -7.40 -12.67 5.03
C HIS A 66 -6.33 -13.71 5.36
N GLU A 67 -5.05 -13.35 5.34
CA GLU A 67 -3.95 -14.27 5.67
C GLU A 67 -4.03 -14.79 7.10
N VAL A 68 -4.38 -13.93 8.07
CA VAL A 68 -4.61 -14.33 9.47
C VAL A 68 -5.85 -15.21 9.61
N ALA A 69 -6.93 -14.90 8.88
CA ALA A 69 -8.16 -15.68 8.87
C ALA A 69 -7.88 -17.12 8.38
N ASP A 70 -7.16 -17.25 7.27
CA ASP A 70 -6.75 -18.54 6.71
C ASP A 70 -5.84 -19.32 7.69
N ALA A 71 -4.85 -18.65 8.29
CA ALA A 71 -3.93 -19.27 9.24
C ALA A 71 -4.61 -19.76 10.54
N THR A 72 -5.72 -19.11 10.93
CA THR A 72 -6.46 -19.43 12.16
C THR A 72 -7.74 -20.23 11.93
N GLY A 73 -8.06 -20.57 10.67
CA GLY A 73 -9.32 -21.22 10.30
C GLY A 73 -10.57 -20.40 10.68
N SER A 74 -10.44 -19.07 10.70
CA SER A 74 -11.51 -18.13 11.06
C SER A 74 -11.97 -17.33 9.83
N SER A 75 -13.08 -16.59 9.94
CA SER A 75 -13.44 -15.60 8.92
C SER A 75 -12.68 -14.28 9.13
N PRO A 76 -12.41 -13.50 8.07
CA PRO A 76 -11.82 -12.17 8.19
C PRO A 76 -12.61 -11.25 9.13
N ASP A 77 -13.94 -11.29 9.08
CA ASP A 77 -14.82 -10.52 9.99
C ASP A 77 -14.58 -10.88 11.46
N HIS A 78 -14.34 -12.16 11.76
CA HIS A 78 -14.07 -12.61 13.12
C HIS A 78 -12.68 -12.16 13.59
N VAL A 79 -11.67 -12.20 12.71
CA VAL A 79 -10.33 -11.67 13.00
C VAL A 79 -10.41 -10.16 13.27
N LEU A 80 -11.11 -9.41 12.42
CA LEU A 80 -11.30 -7.97 12.60
C LEU A 80 -12.00 -7.66 13.92
N ALA A 81 -13.09 -8.36 14.26
CA ALA A 81 -13.81 -8.17 15.51
C ALA A 81 -12.97 -8.45 16.77
N ARG A 82 -11.98 -9.35 16.68
CA ARG A 82 -11.03 -9.62 17.78
C ARG A 82 -10.01 -8.51 17.94
N ILE A 83 -9.44 -8.02 16.83
CA ILE A 83 -8.44 -6.94 16.85
C ILE A 83 -9.06 -5.63 17.33
N SER A 84 -10.27 -5.28 16.87
CA SER A 84 -10.95 -4.04 17.27
C SER A 84 -11.37 -3.98 18.74
N ARG A 85 -11.17 -5.04 19.51
CA ARG A 85 -11.46 -5.12 20.96
C ARG A 85 -10.21 -5.19 21.84
N ALA A 86 -9.03 -5.40 21.24
CA ALA A 86 -7.75 -5.47 21.92
C ALA A 86 -7.20 -4.06 22.17
#